data_AF-A0A956GSV5-F1
#
_entry.id   AF-A0A956GSV5-F1
#
_cell.length_a   1.000
_cell.length_b   1.000
_cell.length_c   1.000
_cell.angle_alpha   90.00
_cell.angle_beta   90.00
_cell.angle_gamma   90.00
#
_symmetry.space_group_name_H-M   'P 1'
#
loop_
_entity.id
_entity.type
_entity.pdbx_description
1 polymer ?
#
loop_
_entity_poly.entity_id
_entity_poly.type
_entity_poly.pdbx_seq_one_letter_code
_entity_poly.pdbx_strand_id
1 'polypeptide(L)'
;MADRPDQPDAADGAEAHEEWEARFSELHDGTLGADEAAAVRAHLAGCAACRAAFAEFEDTMAALGGLKVPRGTQPAPEKFAEHVEDTIARRSAGRFFGRKTLGDRVPFGWLLVVALIVLIAVSAVLWSSSTGSLRYHRDRGTTPPSQRSHEVVPHP
;
A
#
# COMPACT_ATOMS: atom_id res chain seq x y z
N MET A 1 58.03 32.84 24.52
CA MET A 1 57.11 31.77 24.92
C MET A 1 55.95 32.43 25.64
N ALA A 2 54.97 32.91 24.88
CA ALA A 2 53.73 33.42 25.46
C ALA A 2 52.73 32.27 25.36
N ASP A 3 52.42 31.71 26.53
CA ASP A 3 51.37 30.73 26.75
C ASP A 3 50.04 31.38 26.34
N ARG A 4 49.46 30.92 25.22
CA ARG A 4 48.17 31.42 24.73
C ARG A 4 47.10 30.57 25.41
N PRO A 5 46.24 31.13 26.27
CA PRO A 5 45.22 30.35 26.93
C PRO A 5 44.28 29.75 25.88
N ASP A 6 44.19 28.42 25.88
CA ASP A 6 43.15 27.65 25.19
C ASP A 6 41.78 28.24 25.58
N GLN A 7 40.99 28.62 24.58
CA GLN A 7 39.57 28.96 24.72
C GLN A 7 38.77 27.69 24.38
N PRO A 8 38.40 26.84 25.36
CA PRO A 8 37.63 25.62 25.08
C PRO A 8 36.17 25.90 24.71
N ASP A 9 35.57 27.01 25.16
CA ASP A 9 34.10 27.16 25.10
C ASP A 9 33.56 27.59 23.73
N ALA A 10 34.38 28.22 22.88
CA ALA A 10 33.96 28.66 21.55
C ALA A 10 34.11 27.57 20.49
N ALA A 11 35.03 26.62 20.69
CA ALA A 11 35.25 25.49 19.79
C ALA A 11 34.09 24.50 19.88
N ASP A 12 33.62 24.19 21.09
CA ASP A 12 32.54 23.23 21.32
C ASP A 12 31.22 23.64 20.64
N GLY A 13 30.90 24.94 20.63
CA GLY A 13 29.72 25.46 19.94
C GLY A 13 29.84 25.45 18.42
N ALA A 14 31.05 25.63 17.88
CA ALA A 14 31.31 25.58 16.45
C ALA A 14 31.26 24.15 15.91
N GLU A 15 31.90 23.20 16.60
CA GLU A 15 31.86 21.77 16.23
C GLU A 15 30.42 21.22 16.28
N ALA A 16 29.63 21.64 17.26
CA ALA A 16 28.21 21.27 17.34
C ALA A 16 27.40 21.78 16.14
N HIS A 17 27.70 22.99 15.63
CA HIS A 17 27.03 23.51 14.43
C HIS A 17 27.46 22.78 13.16
N GLU A 18 28.75 22.47 13.01
CA GLU A 18 29.27 21.71 11.86
C GLU A 18 28.59 20.34 11.72
N GLU A 19 28.31 19.65 12.83
CA GLU A 19 27.58 18.38 12.81
C GLU A 19 26.16 18.54 12.24
N TRP A 20 25.47 19.65 12.55
CA TRP A 20 24.14 19.93 12.00
C TRP A 20 24.19 20.32 10.53
N GLU A 21 25.19 21.12 10.13
CA GLU A 21 25.41 21.52 8.74
C GLU A 21 25.67 20.32 7.83
N ALA A 22 26.40 19.31 8.32
CA ALA A 22 26.63 18.06 7.59
C ALA A 22 25.33 17.34 7.20
N ARG A 23 24.23 17.55 7.95
CA ARG A 23 22.91 16.94 7.71
C ARG A 23 22.03 17.75 6.75
N PHE A 24 22.44 18.95 6.32
CA PHE A 24 21.61 19.81 5.48
C PHE A 24 21.30 19.21 4.11
N SER A 25 22.29 18.59 3.46
CA SER A 25 22.10 17.95 2.15
C SER A 25 21.08 16.83 2.22
N GLU A 26 21.20 15.95 3.22
CA GLU A 26 20.28 14.82 3.39
C GLU A 26 18.87 15.27 3.79
N LEU A 27 18.76 16.38 4.54
CA LEU A 27 17.48 17.00 4.86
C LEU A 27 16.79 17.57 3.61
N HIS A 28 17.54 18.28 2.77
CA HIS A 28 17.06 18.88 1.53
C HIS A 28 16.65 17.82 0.51
N ASP A 29 17.45 16.75 0.39
CA ASP A 29 17.16 15.65 -0.53
C ASP A 29 16.08 14.68 -0.01
N GLY A 30 15.69 14.82 1.26
CA GLY A 30 14.67 14.01 1.92
C GLY A 30 15.11 12.57 2.20
N THR A 31 16.41 12.34 2.35
CA THR A 31 16.99 11.01 2.58
C THR A 31 17.19 10.67 4.05
N LEU A 32 17.12 11.67 4.95
CA LEU A 32 17.14 11.45 6.40
C LEU A 32 15.96 10.58 6.86
N GLY A 33 16.19 9.79 7.91
CA GLY A 33 15.11 9.12 8.63
C GLY A 33 14.13 10.14 9.23
N ALA A 34 12.88 9.72 9.47
CA ALA A 34 11.84 10.62 9.97
C ALA A 34 12.22 11.29 11.31
N ASP A 35 12.82 10.52 12.22
CA ASP A 35 13.22 10.99 13.55
C ASP A 35 14.40 11.96 13.48
N GLU A 36 15.40 11.66 12.65
CA GLU A 36 16.57 12.51 12.45
C GLU A 36 16.18 13.82 11.77
N ALA A 37 15.33 13.76 10.74
CA ALA A 37 14.82 14.94 10.07
C ALA A 37 13.98 15.82 11.03
N ALA A 38 13.26 15.22 11.98
CA ALA A 38 12.57 15.98 13.03
C ALA A 38 13.55 16.65 13.99
N ALA A 39 14.63 15.97 14.39
CA ALA A 39 15.67 16.52 15.25
C ALA A 39 16.39 17.71 14.60
N VAL A 40 16.79 17.60 13.32
CA VAL A 40 17.42 18.71 12.59
C VAL A 40 16.47 19.90 12.48
N ARG A 41 15.20 19.68 12.14
CA ARG A 41 14.20 20.76 12.09
C ARG A 41 13.96 21.42 13.45
N ALA A 42 13.97 20.65 14.54
CA ALA A 42 13.87 21.18 15.89
C ALA A 42 15.09 22.06 16.24
N HIS A 43 16.30 21.64 15.86
CA HIS A 43 17.51 22.45 16.02
C HIS A 43 17.41 23.75 15.22
N LEU A 44 17.00 23.68 13.94
CA LEU A 44 16.78 24.87 13.11
C LEU A 44 15.75 25.82 13.75
N ALA A 45 14.67 25.31 14.36
CA ALA A 45 13.72 26.17 15.05
C ALA A 45 14.34 26.96 16.22
N GLY A 46 15.35 26.39 16.89
CA GLY A 46 16.02 26.98 18.06
C GLY A 46 17.30 27.78 17.75
N CYS A 47 17.99 27.50 16.63
CA CYS A 47 19.29 28.10 16.31
C CYS A 47 19.18 29.08 15.12
N ALA A 48 19.44 30.36 15.37
CA ALA A 48 19.42 31.39 14.32
C ALA A 48 20.57 31.24 13.31
N ALA A 49 21.76 30.85 13.77
CA ALA A 49 22.94 30.67 12.91
C ALA A 49 22.70 29.52 11.90
N CYS A 50 22.28 28.34 12.39
CA CYS A 50 22.01 27.20 11.53
C CYS A 50 20.84 27.45 10.56
N ARG A 51 19.83 28.25 10.92
CA ARG A 51 18.79 28.67 9.96
C ARG A 51 19.32 29.53 8.83
N ALA A 52 20.16 30.50 9.15
CA ALA A 52 20.75 31.36 8.14
C ALA A 52 21.62 30.54 7.17
N ALA A 53 22.45 29.64 7.72
CA ALA A 53 23.27 28.73 6.92
C ALA A 53 22.43 27.78 6.05
N PHE A 54 21.35 27.22 6.58
CA PHE A 54 20.45 26.35 5.81
C PHE A 54 19.74 27.10 4.68
N ALA A 55 19.29 28.34 4.91
CA ALA A 55 18.68 29.17 3.87
C ALA A 55 19.66 29.51 2.75
N GLU A 56 20.91 29.87 3.09
CA GLU A 56 21.97 30.12 2.09
C GLU A 56 22.28 28.86 1.27
N PHE A 57 22.30 27.69 1.93
CA PHE A 57 22.42 26.40 1.25
C PHE A 57 21.25 26.15 0.28
N GLU A 58 20.00 26.37 0.71
CA GLU A 58 18.81 26.21 -0.15
C GLU A 58 18.85 27.16 -1.36
N ASP A 59 19.22 28.42 -1.16
CA ASP A 59 19.38 29.40 -2.23
C ASP A 59 20.44 28.96 -3.26
N THR A 60 21.57 28.43 -2.78
CA THR A 60 22.63 27.89 -3.64
C THR A 60 22.12 26.70 -4.45
N MET A 61 21.42 25.76 -3.81
CA MET A 61 20.84 24.59 -4.48
C MET A 61 19.76 24.98 -5.50
N ALA A 62 18.96 26.00 -5.20
CA ALA A 62 17.97 26.55 -6.14
C ALA A 62 18.64 27.18 -7.37
N ALA A 63 19.70 27.97 -7.17
CA ALA A 63 20.47 28.57 -8.26
C ALA A 63 21.11 27.49 -9.16
N LEU A 64 21.72 26.46 -8.58
CA LEU A 64 22.25 25.31 -9.31
C LEU A 64 21.15 24.51 -10.01
N GLY A 65 19.97 24.39 -9.38
CA GLY A 65 18.78 23.79 -9.97
C GLY A 65 18.28 24.54 -11.20
N GLY A 66 18.38 25.88 -11.21
CA GLY A 66 18.01 26.73 -12.34
C GLY A 66 18.97 26.66 -13.52
N LEU A 67 20.23 26.27 -13.29
CA LEU A 67 21.21 25.98 -14.37
C LEU A 67 20.95 24.64 -15.06
N LYS A 68 20.22 23.72 -14.42
CA LYS A 68 19.80 22.48 -15.08
C LYS A 68 18.88 22.88 -16.22
N VAL A 69 19.22 22.41 -17.42
CA VAL A 69 18.40 22.53 -18.64
C VAL A 69 16.93 22.34 -18.25
N PRO A 70 16.01 23.26 -18.61
CA PRO A 70 14.64 23.23 -18.12
C PRO A 70 14.07 21.82 -18.28
N ARG A 71 13.45 21.27 -17.23
CA ARG A 71 12.81 19.95 -17.30
C ARG A 71 11.89 19.92 -18.53
N GLY A 72 12.26 19.15 -19.55
CA GLY A 72 11.56 19.07 -20.84
C GLY A 72 12.27 19.70 -22.05
N THR A 73 13.36 20.44 -21.88
CA THR A 73 14.17 20.98 -22.99
C THR A 73 15.17 19.97 -23.54
N GLN A 74 15.64 19.04 -22.69
CA GLN A 74 16.35 17.86 -23.16
C GLN A 74 15.34 16.71 -23.28
N PRO A 75 14.93 16.33 -24.50
CA PRO A 75 14.10 15.15 -24.67
C PRO A 75 14.88 13.96 -24.11
N ALA A 76 14.20 13.15 -23.29
CA ALA A 76 14.76 11.86 -22.90
C ALA A 76 15.10 11.08 -24.17
N PRO A 77 16.24 10.36 -24.22
CA PRO A 77 16.56 9.51 -25.35
C PRO A 77 15.36 8.59 -25.67
N GLU A 78 15.07 8.37 -26.96
CA GLU A 78 13.83 7.68 -27.40
C GLU A 78 13.61 6.32 -26.71
N LYS A 79 14.70 5.63 -26.34
CA LYS A 79 14.68 4.32 -25.68
C LYS A 79 14.96 4.35 -24.18
N PHE A 80 15.01 5.52 -23.57
CA PHE A 80 15.35 5.66 -22.14
C PHE A 80 14.33 4.94 -21.25
N ALA A 81 13.04 5.11 -21.53
CA ALA A 81 11.96 4.43 -20.80
C ALA A 81 12.09 2.90 -20.93
N GLU A 82 12.25 2.38 -22.16
CA GLU A 82 12.44 0.94 -22.41
C GLU A 82 13.67 0.38 -21.66
N HIS A 83 14.78 1.12 -21.65
CA HIS A 83 16.01 0.69 -20.99
C HIS A 83 15.88 0.68 -19.46
N VAL A 84 15.19 1.66 -18.89
CA VAL A 84 14.91 1.73 -17.45
C VAL A 84 13.95 0.60 -17.06
N GLU A 85 12.89 0.37 -17.83
CA GLU A 85 11.95 -0.73 -17.61
C GLU A 85 12.64 -2.09 -17.66
N ASP A 86 13.47 -2.34 -18.67
CA ASP A 86 14.23 -3.59 -18.81
C ASP A 86 15.25 -3.77 -17.67
N THR A 87 15.94 -2.69 -17.28
CA THR A 87 16.88 -2.73 -16.16
C THR A 87 16.18 -3.03 -14.83
N ILE A 88 15.04 -2.39 -14.56
CA ILE A 88 14.24 -2.65 -13.36
C ILE A 88 13.62 -4.04 -13.43
N ALA A 89 13.16 -4.51 -14.59
CA ALA A 89 12.59 -5.85 -14.76
C ALA A 89 13.64 -6.94 -14.47
N ARG A 90 14.87 -6.79 -14.99
CA ARG A 90 16.00 -7.69 -14.72
C ARG A 90 16.38 -7.69 -13.24
N ARG A 91 16.47 -6.52 -12.61
CA ARG A 91 16.89 -6.39 -11.19
C ARG A 91 15.79 -6.82 -10.21
N SER A 92 14.52 -6.58 -10.54
CA SER A 92 13.38 -6.92 -9.68
C SER A 92 12.82 -8.32 -9.93
N ALA A 93 13.39 -9.08 -10.86
CA ALA A 93 12.90 -10.39 -11.31
C ALA A 93 11.39 -10.38 -11.64
N GLY A 94 10.88 -9.25 -12.16
CA GLY A 94 9.47 -9.07 -12.47
C GLY A 94 8.53 -8.86 -11.27
N ARG A 95 9.04 -8.73 -10.02
CA ARG A 95 8.18 -8.55 -8.83
C ARG A 95 7.49 -7.17 -8.79
N PHE A 96 8.11 -6.13 -9.34
CA PHE A 96 7.58 -4.76 -9.29
C PHE A 96 6.54 -4.45 -10.38
N PHE A 97 6.67 -5.05 -11.57
CA PHE A 97 5.72 -4.90 -12.67
C PHE A 97 4.73 -6.09 -12.79
N GLY A 98 4.88 -7.10 -11.93
CA GLY A 98 4.16 -8.37 -11.96
C GLY A 98 2.73 -8.37 -11.41
N ARG A 99 2.02 -7.23 -11.35
CA ARG A 99 0.60 -7.23 -10.94
C ARG A 99 -0.37 -7.72 -12.02
N LYS A 100 0.10 -8.08 -13.23
CA LYS A 100 -0.76 -8.55 -14.33
C LYS A 100 -0.43 -9.93 -14.91
N THR A 101 0.62 -10.63 -14.49
CA THR A 101 1.07 -11.81 -15.28
C THR A 101 0.77 -13.18 -14.66
N LEU A 102 0.36 -13.26 -13.38
CA LEU A 102 0.04 -14.54 -12.73
C LEU A 102 -1.46 -14.81 -12.57
N GLY A 103 -2.33 -13.83 -12.85
CA GLY A 103 -3.80 -14.00 -12.83
C GLY A 103 -4.46 -14.09 -14.20
N ASP A 104 -3.72 -13.88 -15.29
CA ASP A 104 -4.28 -13.59 -16.63
C ASP A 104 -4.24 -14.79 -17.60
N ARG A 105 -3.87 -15.99 -17.13
CA ARG A 105 -3.80 -17.20 -17.98
C ARG A 105 -4.80 -18.30 -17.65
N VAL A 106 -5.58 -18.13 -16.58
CA VAL A 106 -6.79 -18.93 -16.40
C VAL A 106 -7.95 -17.94 -16.56
N PRO A 107 -8.50 -17.77 -17.78
CA PRO A 107 -9.67 -16.92 -17.94
C PRO A 107 -10.72 -17.42 -16.95
N PHE A 108 -11.25 -16.55 -16.09
CA PHE A 108 -12.24 -16.92 -15.08
C PHE A 108 -13.41 -17.73 -15.66
N GLY A 109 -13.69 -17.57 -16.97
CA GLY A 109 -14.60 -18.42 -17.73
C GLY A 109 -14.27 -19.92 -17.68
N TRP A 110 -13.00 -20.32 -17.80
CA TRP A 110 -12.61 -21.73 -17.71
C TRP A 110 -12.79 -22.30 -16.29
N LEU A 111 -12.51 -21.51 -15.25
CA LEU A 111 -12.79 -21.92 -13.87
C LEU A 111 -14.29 -22.14 -13.65
N LEU A 112 -15.14 -21.27 -14.20
CA LEU A 112 -16.59 -21.42 -14.16
C LEU A 112 -17.04 -22.67 -14.91
N VAL A 113 -16.50 -22.93 -16.10
CA VAL A 113 -16.80 -24.14 -16.88
C VAL A 113 -16.40 -25.41 -16.11
N VAL A 114 -15.21 -25.45 -15.53
CA VAL A 114 -14.76 -26.61 -14.72
C VAL A 114 -15.66 -26.79 -13.49
N ALA A 115 -16.00 -25.70 -12.78
CA ALA A 115 -16.91 -25.76 -11.65
C ALA A 115 -18.31 -26.26 -12.06
N LEU A 116 -18.81 -25.84 -13.22
CA LEU A 116 -20.09 -26.29 -13.77
C LEU A 116 -20.04 -27.79 -14.10
N ILE A 117 -18.96 -28.26 -14.74
CA ILE A 117 -18.77 -29.68 -15.06
C ILE A 117 -18.74 -30.53 -13.78
N VAL A 118 -17.99 -30.09 -12.76
CA VAL A 118 -17.93 -30.78 -11.46
C VAL A 118 -19.32 -30.82 -10.83
N LEU A 119 -20.06 -29.71 -10.85
CA LEU A 119 -21.41 -29.64 -10.27
C LEU A 119 -22.38 -30.56 -11.01
N ILE A 120 -22.35 -30.60 -12.35
CA ILE A 120 -23.15 -31.51 -13.17
C ILE A 120 -22.79 -32.97 -12.85
N ALA A 121 -21.49 -33.30 -12.74
CA ALA A 121 -21.04 -34.64 -12.41
C ALA A 121 -21.53 -35.07 -11.01
N VAL A 122 -21.40 -34.20 -10.00
CA VAL A 122 -21.91 -34.45 -8.65
C VAL A 122 -23.43 -34.61 -8.65
N SER A 123 -24.17 -33.74 -9.35
CA SER A 123 -25.62 -33.85 -9.48
C SER A 123 -26.04 -35.13 -10.19
N ALA A 124 -25.35 -35.52 -11.27
CA ALA A 124 -25.62 -36.77 -11.99
C ALA A 124 -25.34 -37.98 -11.09
N VAL A 125 -24.25 -37.97 -10.34
CA VAL A 125 -23.95 -39.01 -9.34
C VAL A 125 -25.02 -39.05 -8.26
N LEU A 126 -25.45 -37.93 -7.70
CA LEU A 126 -26.52 -37.89 -6.70
C LEU A 126 -27.86 -38.38 -7.27
N TRP A 127 -28.13 -38.10 -8.55
CA TRP A 127 -29.35 -38.53 -9.21
C TRP A 127 -29.32 -40.02 -9.59
N SER A 128 -28.16 -40.54 -10.00
CA SER A 128 -27.94 -41.95 -10.33
C SER A 128 -27.76 -42.82 -9.08
N SER A 129 -27.34 -42.23 -7.96
CA SER A 129 -27.21 -42.91 -6.69
C SER A 129 -28.61 -43.19 -6.14
N SER A 130 -29.12 -44.39 -6.41
CA SER A 130 -30.32 -44.97 -5.81
C SER A 130 -30.15 -45.31 -4.32
N THR A 131 -29.37 -44.52 -3.59
CA THR A 131 -29.24 -44.47 -2.13
C THR A 131 -29.72 -43.07 -1.73
N GLY A 132 -31.01 -42.84 -1.50
CA GLY A 132 -31.80 -43.52 -0.48
C GLY A 132 -31.91 -42.59 0.74
N SER A 133 -33.10 -41.98 0.89
CA SER A 133 -33.59 -41.15 2.01
C SER A 133 -32.98 -39.76 2.22
N LEU A 134 -33.49 -38.80 1.46
CA LEU A 134 -33.80 -37.48 2.02
C LEU A 134 -35.23 -37.12 1.60
N ARG A 135 -36.21 -37.90 2.08
CA ARG A 135 -37.62 -37.52 1.98
C ARG A 135 -37.85 -36.33 2.89
N TYR A 136 -37.79 -35.15 2.30
CA TYR A 136 -38.34 -33.93 2.84
C TYR A 136 -39.86 -34.04 2.78
N HIS A 137 -40.49 -34.58 3.82
CA HIS A 137 -41.95 -34.54 3.94
C HIS A 137 -42.33 -33.11 4.34
N ARG A 138 -42.63 -32.29 3.34
CA ARG A 138 -43.23 -30.97 3.54
C ARG A 138 -44.53 -30.89 2.76
N ASP A 139 -45.61 -31.29 3.42
CA ASP A 139 -46.97 -30.83 3.17
C ASP A 139 -47.55 -30.54 4.56
N ARG A 140 -47.56 -29.29 5.05
CA ARG A 140 -48.50 -28.20 4.73
C ARG A 140 -49.96 -28.66 4.69
N GLY A 141 -50.71 -28.12 5.64
CA GLY A 141 -52.11 -28.41 5.87
C GLY A 141 -53.08 -27.80 4.87
N THR A 142 -54.31 -28.28 4.99
CA THR A 142 -55.55 -27.60 4.60
C THR A 142 -56.56 -27.81 5.73
N THR A 143 -56.94 -26.69 6.35
CA THR A 143 -58.03 -26.45 7.32
C THR A 143 -59.32 -26.11 6.53
N PRO A 144 -60.54 -25.89 7.08
CA PRO A 144 -61.43 -26.51 8.11
C PRO A 144 -62.77 -27.01 7.45
N PRO A 145 -63.99 -26.79 8.02
CA PRO A 145 -64.73 -27.58 9.00
C PRO A 145 -65.96 -28.32 8.41
N SER A 146 -66.51 -29.33 9.10
CA SER A 146 -67.92 -29.71 8.91
C SER A 146 -68.63 -29.85 10.25
N GLN A 147 -69.44 -28.84 10.56
CA GLN A 147 -70.60 -28.95 11.43
C GLN A 147 -71.42 -30.19 11.04
N ARG A 148 -71.83 -30.98 12.04
CA ARG A 148 -73.16 -31.56 12.04
C ARG A 148 -73.67 -31.67 13.48
N SER A 149 -74.56 -30.73 13.76
CA SER A 149 -75.52 -30.66 14.86
C SER A 149 -76.42 -31.90 14.94
N HIS A 150 -76.95 -32.12 16.15
CA HIS A 150 -78.15 -32.86 16.59
C HIS A 150 -77.75 -33.60 17.88
N GLU A 151 -78.44 -33.54 19.02
CA GLU A 151 -79.78 -33.07 19.38
C GLU A 151 -79.86 -33.32 20.92
N VAL A 152 -80.27 -32.31 21.70
CA VAL A 152 -81.25 -32.35 22.83
C VAL A 152 -81.19 -33.60 23.75
N VAL A 153 -80.99 -33.51 25.08
CA VAL A 153 -81.95 -33.00 26.09
C VAL A 153 -81.23 -32.87 27.46
N PRO A 154 -81.47 -31.79 28.22
CA PRO A 154 -81.04 -31.65 29.61
C PRO A 154 -82.09 -32.21 30.57
N HIS A 155 -81.69 -32.68 31.75
CA HIS A 155 -82.59 -32.63 32.94
C HIS A 155 -81.83 -32.87 34.26
N PRO A 156 -82.46 -32.56 35.40
CA PRO A 156 -82.11 -31.50 36.35
C PRO A 156 -81.06 -31.86 37.41
#